data_AF-A0A4V3JS34-F1
#
_entry.id   AF-A0A4V3JS34-F1
#
_cell.length_a   1.000
_cell.length_b   1.000
_cell.length_c   1.000
_cell.angle_alpha   90.00
_cell.angle_beta   90.00
_cell.angle_gamma   90.00
#
_symmetry.space_group_name_H-M   'P 1'
#
loop_
_entity.id
_entity.type
_entity.pdbx_description
1 polymer ?
#
loop_
_entity_poly.entity_id
_entity_poly.type
_entity_poly.pdbx_seq_one_letter_code
_entity_poly.pdbx_strand_id
1 'polypeptide(L)'
;MKTKIRIIFTYIICHLISYFVVSIPYYQFVMKKYYVGEGAIFQRFLITESNPLLWAEAMRLFFPIQIINAFLFSILLVHTLDWLKKQSIPSILFFVFWSKGIISGLLAISPAPGNLEGVLFFIPDVSLKIHTLVALEMFMQALLVSLMFVIVNLKLWKTTNEN
;
A
#
# COMPACT_ATOMS: atom_id res chain seq x y z
N MET A 1 26.00 1.15 -6.74
CA MET A 1 25.51 0.04 -5.88
C MET A 1 24.91 0.55 -4.55
N LYS A 2 25.66 1.32 -3.74
CA LYS A 2 25.20 1.85 -2.44
C LYS A 2 23.84 2.59 -2.48
N THR A 3 23.61 3.43 -3.50
CA THR A 3 22.34 4.17 -3.64
C THR A 3 21.14 3.26 -3.91
N LYS A 4 21.28 2.23 -4.75
CA LYS A 4 20.18 1.30 -5.07
C LYS A 4 19.75 0.52 -3.83
N ILE A 5 20.71 0.03 -3.06
CA ILE A 5 20.48 -0.65 -1.78
C ILE A 5 19.75 0.27 -0.80
N ARG A 6 20.20 1.53 -0.67
CA ARG A 6 19.51 2.54 0.15
C ARG A 6 18.04 2.71 -0.26
N ILE A 7 17.76 2.86 -1.56
CA ILE A 7 16.39 3.01 -2.07
C ILE A 7 15.51 1.82 -1.66
N ILE A 8 16.01 0.59 -1.82
CA ILE A 8 15.28 -0.63 -1.46
C ILE A 8 14.93 -0.62 0.04
N PHE A 9 15.94 -0.47 0.90
CA PHE A 9 15.72 -0.49 2.35
C PHE A 9 14.83 0.66 2.83
N THR A 10 15.06 1.88 2.34
CA THR A 10 14.22 3.02 2.71
C THR A 10 12.77 2.80 2.27
N TYR A 11 12.54 2.31 1.06
CA TYR A 11 11.18 2.05 0.59
C TYR A 11 10.47 0.98 1.43
N ILE A 12 11.15 -0.13 1.75
CA ILE A 12 10.60 -1.19 2.61
C ILE A 12 10.20 -0.61 3.97
N ILE A 13 11.08 0.17 4.60
CA ILE A 13 10.79 0.79 5.90
C ILE A 13 9.59 1.75 5.80
N CYS A 14 9.56 2.64 4.82
CA CYS A 14 8.45 3.57 4.61
C CYS A 14 7.12 2.83 4.35
N HIS A 15 7.16 1.75 3.55
CA HIS A 15 6.00 0.90 3.28
C HIS A 15 5.46 0.27 4.55
N LEU A 16 6.30 -0.37 5.35
CA LEU A 16 5.88 -1.00 6.60
C LEU A 16 5.34 0.02 7.60
N ILE A 17 6.00 1.17 7.76
CA ILE A 17 5.52 2.23 8.65
C ILE A 17 4.14 2.72 8.19
N SER A 18 3.91 2.85 6.88
CA SER A 18 2.60 3.28 6.38
C SER A 18 1.47 2.33 6.77
N TYR A 19 1.72 1.02 6.80
CA TYR A 19 0.75 0.04 7.29
C TYR A 19 0.45 0.23 8.77
N PHE A 20 1.47 0.44 9.60
CA PHE A 20 1.25 0.69 11.03
C PHE A 20 0.47 1.98 11.28
N VAL A 21 0.82 3.06 10.58
CA VAL A 21 0.26 4.40 10.82
C VAL A 21 -1.12 4.58 10.19
N VAL A 22 -1.39 3.92 9.06
CA VAL A 22 -2.68 4.06 8.36
C VAL A 22 -3.58 2.86 8.63
N SER A 23 -3.14 1.63 8.34
CA SER A 23 -4.03 0.47 8.38
C SER A 23 -4.50 0.12 9.78
N ILE A 24 -3.64 0.22 10.80
CA ILE A 24 -4.08 -0.12 12.17
C ILE A 24 -5.16 0.84 12.67
N PRO A 25 -4.98 2.18 12.63
CA PRO A 25 -6.06 3.10 12.98
C PRO A 25 -7.28 2.96 12.08
N TYR A 26 -7.08 2.85 10.76
CA TYR A 26 -8.19 2.74 9.81
C TYR A 26 -9.03 1.49 10.06
N TYR A 27 -8.37 0.38 10.37
CA TYR A 27 -9.02 -0.84 10.81
C TYR A 27 -9.89 -0.58 12.05
N GLN A 28 -9.30 -0.06 13.13
CA GLN A 28 -10.02 0.10 14.40
C GLN A 28 -11.19 1.10 14.31
N PHE A 29 -11.02 2.22 13.61
CA PHE A 29 -11.98 3.32 13.62
C PHE A 29 -12.97 3.30 12.46
N VAL A 30 -12.62 2.70 11.32
CA VAL A 30 -13.44 2.75 10.09
C VAL A 30 -13.92 1.37 9.67
N MET A 31 -13.02 0.39 9.64
CA MET A 31 -13.27 -0.89 8.96
C MET A 31 -13.75 -2.02 9.85
N LYS A 32 -13.49 -1.99 11.17
CA LYS A 32 -13.71 -3.11 12.09
C LYS A 32 -15.11 -3.74 11.99
N LYS A 33 -16.14 -2.91 11.89
CA LYS A 33 -17.55 -3.36 11.75
C LYS A 33 -17.83 -4.21 10.49
N TYR A 34 -17.01 -4.09 9.47
CA TYR A 34 -17.11 -4.90 8.25
C TYR A 34 -16.35 -6.23 8.37
N TYR A 35 -15.46 -6.35 9.35
CA TYR A 35 -14.70 -7.56 9.68
C TYR A 35 -15.37 -8.39 10.79
N VAL A 36 -16.05 -7.75 11.74
CA VAL A 36 -16.61 -8.40 12.93
C VAL A 36 -17.98 -7.81 13.28
N GLY A 37 -18.94 -8.66 13.67
CA GLY A 37 -20.28 -8.26 14.11
C GLY A 37 -21.41 -8.65 13.15
N GLU A 38 -22.63 -8.24 13.47
CA GLU A 38 -23.80 -8.45 12.60
C GLU A 38 -23.64 -7.68 11.29
N GLY A 39 -23.64 -8.39 10.16
CA GLY A 39 -23.44 -7.80 8.83
C GLY A 39 -21.98 -7.67 8.38
N ALA A 40 -21.04 -8.36 9.04
CA ALA A 40 -19.61 -8.36 8.66
C ALA A 40 -19.36 -9.04 7.30
N ILE A 41 -19.44 -8.25 6.23
CA ILE A 41 -19.34 -8.76 4.86
C ILE A 41 -18.01 -9.45 4.55
N PHE A 42 -16.91 -8.99 5.15
CA PHE A 42 -15.59 -9.55 4.86
C PHE A 42 -15.40 -10.97 5.38
N GLN A 43 -16.19 -11.42 6.35
CA GLN A 43 -16.13 -12.80 6.84
C GLN A 43 -16.50 -13.83 5.77
N ARG A 44 -17.18 -13.41 4.70
CA ARG A 44 -17.59 -14.29 3.61
C ARG A 44 -16.41 -14.74 2.72
N PHE A 45 -15.33 -13.98 2.69
CA PHE A 45 -14.23 -14.21 1.74
C PHE A 45 -12.82 -13.86 2.27
N LEU A 46 -12.71 -13.21 3.43
CA LEU A 46 -11.45 -12.98 4.13
C LEU A 46 -11.37 -13.80 5.40
N ILE A 47 -10.14 -14.13 5.79
CA ILE A 47 -9.84 -14.55 7.16
C ILE A 47 -10.02 -13.31 8.05
N THR A 48 -10.81 -13.43 9.12
CA THR A 48 -11.08 -12.33 10.06
C THR A 48 -10.99 -12.81 11.51
N GLU A 49 -11.12 -11.90 12.47
CA GLU A 49 -11.13 -12.19 13.92
C GLU A 49 -12.23 -13.18 14.34
N SER A 50 -13.25 -13.46 13.51
CA SER A 50 -14.26 -14.48 13.80
C SER A 50 -13.69 -15.90 13.84
N ASN A 51 -12.52 -16.14 13.22
CA ASN A 51 -11.76 -17.39 13.35
C ASN A 51 -10.36 -17.09 13.91
N PRO A 52 -10.18 -17.10 15.24
CA PRO A 52 -8.95 -16.64 15.89
C PRO A 52 -7.70 -17.41 15.47
N LEU A 53 -7.82 -18.71 15.18
CA LEU A 53 -6.69 -19.56 14.80
C LEU A 53 -6.16 -19.17 13.41
N LEU A 54 -7.04 -19.12 12.42
CA LEU A 54 -6.65 -18.72 11.06
C LEU A 54 -6.20 -17.25 11.02
N TRP A 55 -6.84 -16.39 11.81
CA TRP A 55 -6.46 -14.99 11.91
C TRP A 55 -5.04 -14.82 12.46
N ALA A 56 -4.69 -15.53 13.54
CA ALA A 56 -3.34 -15.50 14.10
C ALA A 56 -2.29 -15.97 13.08
N GLU A 57 -2.59 -17.01 12.30
CA GLU A 57 -1.70 -17.47 11.23
C GLU A 57 -1.53 -16.43 10.12
N ALA A 58 -2.63 -15.82 9.66
CA ALA A 58 -2.60 -14.76 8.66
C ALA A 58 -1.78 -13.55 9.15
N MET A 59 -1.97 -13.14 10.40
CA MET A 59 -1.21 -12.03 11.01
C MET A 59 0.28 -12.35 11.17
N ARG A 60 0.65 -13.62 11.42
CA ARG A 60 2.05 -14.05 11.44
C ARG A 60 2.72 -13.89 10.07
N LEU A 61 2.00 -14.17 8.99
CA LEU A 61 2.50 -14.06 7.62
C LEU A 61 2.38 -12.64 7.05
N PHE A 62 1.59 -11.77 7.68
CA PHE A 62 1.32 -10.43 7.19
C PHE A 62 2.60 -9.62 6.95
N PHE A 63 3.47 -9.49 7.96
CA PHE A 63 4.72 -8.73 7.81
C PHE A 63 5.68 -9.31 6.76
N PRO A 64 5.96 -10.62 6.75
CA PRO A 64 6.75 -11.24 5.68
C PRO A 64 6.21 -10.94 4.27
N ILE A 65 4.90 -11.07 4.07
CA ILE A 65 4.26 -10.76 2.78
C ILE A 65 4.41 -9.28 2.42
N GLN A 66 4.25 -8.38 3.38
CA GLN A 66 4.43 -6.94 3.14
C GLN A 66 5.87 -6.56 2.79
N ILE A 67 6.86 -7.24 3.37
CA ILE A 67 8.27 -7.06 3.00
C ILE A 67 8.50 -7.50 1.55
N ILE A 68 7.97 -8.67 1.15
CA ILE A 68 8.08 -9.16 -0.24
C ILE A 68 7.42 -8.16 -1.20
N ASN A 69 6.22 -7.69 -0.89
CA ASN A 69 5.50 -6.70 -1.70
C ASN A 69 6.32 -5.42 -1.87
N ALA A 70 6.83 -4.86 -0.77
CA ALA A 70 7.65 -3.66 -0.81
C ALA A 70 8.97 -3.87 -1.57
N PHE A 71 9.58 -5.05 -1.44
CA PHE A 71 10.77 -5.42 -2.18
C PHE A 71 10.49 -5.45 -3.69
N LEU A 72 9.42 -6.13 -4.13
CA LEU A 72 9.02 -6.18 -5.54
C LEU A 72 8.78 -4.79 -6.11
N PHE A 73 8.09 -3.93 -5.38
CA PHE A 73 7.89 -2.54 -5.80
C PHE A 73 9.21 -1.75 -5.85
N SER A 74 10.13 -1.98 -4.92
CA SER A 74 11.42 -1.31 -4.93
C SER A 74 12.27 -1.65 -6.16
N ILE A 75 12.05 -2.81 -6.79
CA ILE A 75 12.69 -3.17 -8.06
C ILE A 75 12.27 -2.17 -9.15
N LEU A 76 10.98 -1.80 -9.23
CA LEU A 76 10.50 -0.77 -10.15
C LEU A 76 11.22 0.56 -9.91
N LEU A 77 11.31 1.00 -8.66
CA LEU A 77 11.99 2.25 -8.28
C LEU A 77 13.47 2.24 -8.65
N VAL A 78 14.14 1.10 -8.52
CA VAL A 78 15.55 0.94 -8.89
C VAL A 78 15.73 0.98 -10.41
N HIS A 79 14.82 0.39 -11.17
CA HIS A 79 14.86 0.41 -12.64
C HIS A 79 14.58 1.81 -13.21
N THR A 80 13.72 2.59 -12.56
CA THR A 80 13.39 3.95 -12.99
C THR A 80 14.27 5.03 -12.32
N LEU A 81 15.26 4.63 -11.52
CA LEU A 81 16.03 5.54 -10.67
C LEU A 81 16.72 6.66 -11.44
N ASP A 82 17.32 6.36 -12.59
CA ASP A 82 18.06 7.35 -13.38
C ASP A 82 17.13 8.36 -14.06
N TRP A 83 15.90 7.94 -14.37
CA TRP A 83 14.84 8.86 -14.81
C TRP A 83 14.36 9.72 -13.63
N LEU A 84 14.07 9.10 -12.48
CA LEU A 84 13.57 9.76 -11.26
C LEU A 84 14.50 10.87 -10.78
N LYS A 85 15.82 10.67 -10.84
CA LYS A 85 16.80 11.67 -10.43
C LYS A 85 16.75 12.99 -11.22
N LYS A 86 16.26 12.94 -12.45
CA LYS A 86 16.12 14.11 -13.34
C LYS A 86 14.79 14.84 -13.16
N GLN A 87 13.93 14.33 -12.26
CA GLN A 87 12.58 14.86 -12.07
C GLN A 87 12.52 15.86 -10.91
N SER A 88 11.48 16.69 -10.95
CA SER A 88 11.13 17.54 -9.81
C SER A 88 10.63 16.72 -8.62
N ILE A 89 10.77 17.24 -7.40
CA ILE A 89 10.26 16.57 -6.19
C ILE A 89 8.76 16.24 -6.29
N PRO A 90 7.87 17.15 -6.75
CA PRO A 90 6.47 16.82 -6.99
C PRO A 90 6.26 15.66 -7.97
N SER A 91 7.04 15.60 -9.06
CA SER A 91 6.96 14.51 -10.03
C SER A 91 7.35 13.17 -9.42
N ILE A 92 8.38 13.12 -8.57
CA ILE A 92 8.80 11.91 -7.86
C ILE A 92 7.71 11.48 -6.87
N LEU A 93 7.15 12.42 -6.10
CA LEU A 93 6.05 12.15 -5.17
C LEU A 93 4.85 11.55 -5.90
N PHE A 94 4.45 12.18 -7.02
CA PHE A 94 3.33 11.73 -7.83
C PHE A 94 3.59 10.35 -8.41
N PHE A 95 4.79 10.10 -8.93
CA PHE A 95 5.19 8.80 -9.47
C PHE A 95 5.08 7.70 -8.40
N VAL A 96 5.66 7.90 -7.21
CA VAL A 96 5.63 6.88 -6.14
C VAL A 96 4.21 6.67 -5.63
N PHE A 97 3.45 7.74 -5.44
CA PHE A 97 2.05 7.69 -5.00
C PHE A 97 1.19 6.87 -5.96
N TRP A 98 1.18 7.24 -7.25
CA TRP A 98 0.34 6.57 -8.24
C TRP A 98 0.82 5.18 -8.57
N SER A 99 2.14 4.95 -8.63
CA SER A 99 2.66 3.61 -8.85
C SER A 99 2.21 2.68 -7.73
N LYS A 100 2.28 3.10 -6.45
CA LYS A 100 1.78 2.29 -5.32
C LYS A 100 0.27 2.13 -5.35
N GLY A 101 -0.49 3.22 -5.54
CA GLY A 101 -1.96 3.18 -5.54
C GLY A 101 -2.55 2.39 -6.70
N ILE A 102 -1.96 2.47 -7.89
CA ILE A 102 -2.43 1.76 -9.09
C ILE A 102 -1.96 0.32 -9.07
N ILE A 103 -0.65 0.07 -9.00
CA ILE A 103 -0.08 -1.28 -9.20
C ILE A 103 -0.41 -2.17 -8.00
N SER A 104 -0.16 -1.69 -6.78
CA SER A 104 -0.43 -2.48 -5.57
C SER A 104 -1.91 -2.42 -5.16
N GLY A 105 -2.74 -1.67 -5.89
CA GLY A 105 -4.12 -1.42 -5.51
C GLY A 105 -5.13 -1.65 -6.61
N LEU A 106 -5.37 -0.63 -7.43
CA LEU A 106 -6.43 -0.67 -8.45
C LEU A 106 -6.27 -1.81 -9.46
N LEU A 107 -5.03 -2.19 -9.79
CA LEU A 107 -4.66 -3.25 -10.73
C LEU A 107 -4.12 -4.51 -10.03
N ALA A 108 -4.42 -4.70 -8.74
CA ALA A 108 -4.01 -5.92 -8.05
C ALA A 108 -4.63 -7.16 -8.72
N ILE A 109 -3.86 -8.25 -8.78
CA ILE A 109 -4.16 -9.48 -9.55
C ILE A 109 -5.44 -10.22 -9.12
N SER A 110 -5.88 -10.05 -7.88
CA SER A 110 -7.06 -10.73 -7.34
C SER A 110 -8.20 -9.73 -7.12
N PRO A 111 -9.45 -10.08 -7.45
CA PRO A 111 -10.61 -9.28 -7.07
C PRO A 111 -10.61 -9.04 -5.55
N ALA A 112 -10.63 -7.76 -5.16
CA ALA A 112 -10.62 -7.36 -3.76
C ALA A 112 -11.49 -6.11 -3.58
N PRO A 113 -12.17 -5.95 -2.42
CA PRO A 113 -12.76 -4.66 -2.08
C PRO A 113 -11.76 -3.52 -2.30
N GLY A 114 -12.18 -2.44 -2.96
CA GLY A 114 -11.31 -1.30 -3.28
C GLY A 114 -10.48 -1.37 -4.56
N ASN A 115 -10.48 -2.48 -5.32
CA ASN A 115 -9.89 -2.52 -6.67
C ASN A 115 -10.94 -2.66 -7.78
N LEU A 116 -10.53 -2.47 -9.03
CA LEU A 116 -11.45 -2.42 -10.18
C LEU A 116 -12.17 -3.74 -10.40
N GLU A 117 -11.46 -4.86 -10.34
CA GLU A 117 -12.07 -6.18 -10.49
C GLU A 117 -13.02 -6.51 -9.35
N GLY A 118 -12.69 -6.13 -8.12
CA GLY A 118 -13.58 -6.30 -6.98
C GLY A 118 -14.88 -5.53 -7.14
N VAL A 119 -14.83 -4.29 -7.67
CA VAL A 119 -16.07 -3.52 -7.95
C VAL A 119 -16.98 -4.27 -8.93
N LEU A 120 -16.40 -4.99 -9.89
CA LEU A 120 -17.15 -5.78 -10.87
C LEU A 120 -17.66 -7.11 -10.29
N PHE A 121 -16.81 -7.86 -9.58
CA PHE A 121 -17.12 -9.22 -9.13
C PHE A 121 -17.87 -9.27 -7.79
N PHE A 122 -17.84 -8.21 -7.00
CA PHE A 122 -18.54 -8.13 -5.71
C PHE A 122 -19.78 -7.24 -5.74
N ILE A 123 -20.31 -6.86 -6.91
CA ILE A 123 -21.55 -6.06 -7.05
C ILE A 123 -22.69 -6.53 -6.13
N PRO A 124 -23.03 -7.85 -6.02
CA PRO A 124 -24.16 -8.27 -5.19
C PRO A 124 -23.88 -8.20 -3.69
N ASP A 125 -22.62 -8.21 -3.27
CA ASP A 125 -22.22 -8.44 -1.88
C ASP A 125 -21.60 -7.20 -1.22
N VAL A 126 -20.83 -6.41 -1.97
CA VAL A 126 -20.04 -5.29 -1.45
C VAL A 126 -20.51 -4.00 -2.08
N SER A 127 -21.15 -3.15 -1.26
CA SER A 127 -21.60 -1.84 -1.73
C SER A 127 -20.44 -0.95 -2.20
N LEU A 128 -20.73 -0.05 -3.15
CA LEU A 128 -19.76 0.94 -3.64
C LEU A 128 -19.12 1.75 -2.48
N LYS A 129 -19.88 2.03 -1.42
CA LYS A 129 -19.36 2.70 -0.22
C LYS A 129 -18.19 1.93 0.40
N ILE A 130 -18.29 0.60 0.52
CA ILE A 130 -17.23 -0.23 1.09
C ILE A 130 -16.01 -0.27 0.17
N HIS A 131 -16.22 -0.38 -1.16
CA HIS A 131 -15.13 -0.24 -2.12
C HIS A 131 -14.39 1.08 -1.96
N THR A 132 -15.12 2.19 -1.86
CA THR A 132 -14.51 3.53 -1.70
C THR A 132 -13.74 3.65 -0.39
N LEU A 133 -14.24 3.09 0.72
CA LEU A 133 -13.51 3.10 2.00
C LEU A 133 -12.20 2.31 1.90
N VAL A 134 -12.22 1.11 1.31
CA VAL A 134 -10.99 0.31 1.16
C VAL A 134 -10.01 1.01 0.22
N ALA A 135 -10.48 1.55 -0.90
CA ALA A 135 -9.65 2.34 -1.81
C ALA A 135 -9.04 3.57 -1.11
N LEU A 136 -9.81 4.26 -0.27
CA LEU A 136 -9.34 5.40 0.50
C LEU A 136 -8.19 5.01 1.44
N GLU A 137 -8.30 3.89 2.17
CA GLU A 137 -7.20 3.38 2.98
C GLU A 137 -5.92 3.19 2.16
N MET A 138 -6.05 2.54 1.01
CA MET A 138 -4.94 2.24 0.10
C MET A 138 -4.27 3.52 -0.41
N PHE A 139 -5.06 4.53 -0.79
CA PHE A 139 -4.54 5.83 -1.23
C PHE A 139 -3.91 6.61 -0.08
N MET A 140 -4.43 6.56 1.14
CA MET A 140 -3.79 7.17 2.31
C MET A 140 -2.44 6.52 2.61
N GLN A 141 -2.35 5.19 2.53
CA GLN A 141 -1.06 4.51 2.64
C GLN A 141 -0.12 4.92 1.50
N ALA A 142 -0.61 5.00 0.25
CA ALA A 142 0.20 5.41 -0.89
C ALA A 142 0.78 6.82 -0.73
N LEU A 143 -0.04 7.75 -0.21
CA LEU A 143 0.36 9.11 0.09
C LEU A 143 1.46 9.14 1.15
N LEU A 144 1.26 8.44 2.27
CA LEU A 144 2.22 8.42 3.37
C LEU A 144 3.56 7.81 2.95
N VAL A 145 3.54 6.67 2.25
CA VAL A 145 4.78 6.06 1.72
C VAL A 145 5.51 7.03 0.82
N SER A 146 4.80 7.65 -0.12
CA SER A 146 5.41 8.58 -1.08
C SER A 146 6.09 9.75 -0.38
N LEU A 147 5.39 10.40 0.55
CA LEU A 147 5.93 11.51 1.34
C LEU A 147 7.17 11.09 2.12
N MET A 148 7.08 10.01 2.91
CA MET A 148 8.19 9.54 3.73
C MET A 148 9.40 9.16 2.89
N PHE A 149 9.19 8.38 1.83
CA PHE A 149 10.26 7.90 0.96
C PHE A 149 11.02 9.05 0.29
N VAL A 150 10.29 10.06 -0.19
CA VAL A 150 10.90 11.24 -0.83
C VAL A 150 11.63 12.10 0.18
N ILE A 151 11.05 12.34 1.36
CA ILE A 151 11.69 13.15 2.43
C ILE A 151 12.99 12.50 2.91
N VAL A 152 12.99 11.20 3.20
CA VAL A 152 14.19 10.49 3.68
C VAL A 152 15.30 10.47 2.62
N ASN A 153 14.94 10.57 1.34
CA ASN A 153 15.88 10.61 0.22
C ASN A 153 16.04 12.02 -0.38
N LEU A 154 15.61 13.09 0.30
CA LEU A 154 15.58 14.44 -0.27
C LEU A 154 16.95 14.91 -0.80
N LYS A 155 18.03 14.61 -0.08
CA LYS A 155 19.41 14.94 -0.51
C LYS A 155 19.79 14.27 -1.84
N LEU A 156 19.32 13.04 -2.06
CA LEU A 156 19.56 12.29 -3.30
C LEU A 156 18.83 12.94 -4.48
N TRP A 157 17.64 13.50 -4.24
CA TRP A 157 16.83 14.11 -5.28
C TRP A 157 17.26 15.53 -5.64
N LYS A 158 17.79 16.29 -4.66
CA LYS A 158 18.25 17.68 -4.89
C LYS A 158 19.59 17.76 -5.62
N THR A 159 20.51 16.85 -5.35
CA THR A 159 21.88 16.88 -5.91
C THR A 159 21.96 16.73 -7.44
N THR A 160 20.88 16.29 -8.10
CA THR A 160 20.81 16.19 -9.57
C THR A 160 20.08 17.33 -10.25
N ASN A 161 19.37 18.21 -9.52
CA ASN A 161 18.66 19.36 -10.10
C ASN A 161 19.51 20.65 -10.10
N GLU A 162 20.74 20.58 -9.60
CA GLU A 162 21.69 21.69 -9.52
C GLU A 162 22.81 21.61 -10.59
N ASN A 163 22.74 20.64 -11.51
CA ASN A 163 23.61 20.50 -12.68
C ASN A 163 22.77 20.53 -13.97
#